data_AF-A0A372Z535-F1
#
_entry.id   AF-A0A372Z535-F1
#
_cell.length_a   1.000
_cell.length_b   1.000
_cell.length_c   1.000
_cell.angle_alpha   90.00
_cell.angle_beta   90.00
_cell.angle_gamma   90.00
#
_symmetry.space_group_name_H-M   'P 1'
#
loop_
_entity.id
_entity.type
_entity.pdbx_description
1 polymer ?
#
loop_
_entity_poly.entity_id
_entity_poly.type
_entity_poly.pdbx_seq_one_letter_code
_entity_poly.pdbx_strand_id
1 'polypeptide(L)'
;MTFSNLCNEIFWKSTTDYHVTDSVDAPMNNPYELKTIEYYLYLKNWIDAVQWHFEDIIRDPQIDPVEALALKRRIDKSNQDRTDLVELIDSYFLDKYKEVKPLSDATINTESPAWAIDRLSILALKIYHMQQEVERTDTTEEHRLQCQTKLNILLEQRKDLSAAIEQLLADIEAGRKYMKVYKQMKMYNDPALNPVLYAKK
;
A
#
# COMPACT_ATOMS: atom_id res chain seq x y z
N MET A 1 -3.90 8.24 20.41
CA MET A 1 -4.29 7.68 19.09
C MET A 1 -3.32 6.53 18.79
N THR A 2 -3.80 5.37 18.36
CA THR A 2 -2.93 4.25 17.95
C THR A 2 -2.29 4.53 16.59
N PHE A 3 -1.18 3.88 16.26
CA PHE A 3 -0.50 4.11 14.99
C PHE A 3 -1.37 3.66 13.79
N SER A 4 -2.10 2.56 13.96
CA SER A 4 -3.01 2.02 12.96
C SER A 4 -4.22 2.93 12.72
N ASN A 5 -4.71 3.65 13.74
CA ASN A 5 -5.75 4.67 13.54
C ASN A 5 -5.22 5.84 12.70
N LEU A 6 -4.00 6.31 12.99
CA LEU A 6 -3.34 7.33 12.17
C LEU A 6 -3.22 6.88 10.70
N CYS A 7 -2.77 5.64 10.46
CA CYS A 7 -2.74 5.08 9.11
C CYS A 7 -4.11 5.09 8.44
N ASN A 8 -5.14 4.56 9.11
CA ASN A 8 -6.50 4.49 8.56
C ASN A 8 -7.07 5.88 8.21
N GLU A 9 -6.84 6.89 9.06
CA GLU A 9 -7.26 8.28 8.81
C GLU A 9 -6.55 8.88 7.58
N ILE A 10 -5.23 8.72 7.51
CA ILE A 10 -4.42 9.25 6.40
C ILE A 10 -4.76 8.55 5.08
N PHE A 11 -4.89 7.22 5.09
CA PHE A 11 -5.22 6.44 3.90
C PHE A 11 -6.60 6.78 3.39
N TRP A 12 -7.59 6.90 4.29
CA TRP A 12 -8.92 7.34 3.90
C TRP A 12 -8.88 8.72 3.25
N LYS A 13 -8.17 9.67 3.87
CA LYS A 13 -8.02 11.02 3.31
C LYS A 13 -7.36 11.01 1.93
N SER A 14 -6.22 10.33 1.78
CA SER A 14 -5.50 10.23 0.51
C SER A 14 -6.37 9.60 -0.58
N THR A 15 -7.09 8.53 -0.26
CA THR A 15 -8.04 7.89 -1.18
C THR A 15 -9.12 8.88 -1.61
N THR A 16 -9.77 9.56 -0.66
CA THR A 16 -10.80 10.55 -1.00
C THR A 16 -10.27 11.74 -1.80
N ASP A 17 -9.06 12.23 -1.48
CA ASP A 17 -8.44 13.35 -2.19
C ASP A 17 -8.12 12.96 -3.65
N TYR A 18 -7.69 11.72 -3.89
CA TYR A 18 -7.43 11.20 -5.23
C TYR A 18 -8.71 11.16 -6.09
N HIS A 19 -9.79 10.61 -5.51
CA HIS A 19 -11.11 10.48 -6.16
C HIS A 19 -11.86 11.82 -6.33
N VAL A 20 -11.28 12.96 -5.95
CA VAL A 20 -11.76 14.28 -6.42
C VAL A 20 -11.54 14.44 -7.92
N THR A 21 -10.51 13.79 -8.48
CA THR A 21 -10.12 13.94 -9.89
C THR A 21 -10.13 12.64 -10.69
N ASP A 22 -10.04 11.49 -10.03
CA ASP A 22 -9.93 10.16 -10.66
C ASP A 22 -8.82 10.06 -11.73
N SER A 23 -7.82 10.92 -11.66
CA SER A 23 -6.80 11.03 -12.70
C SER A 23 -5.45 10.50 -12.23
N VAL A 24 -4.89 9.58 -13.01
CA VAL A 24 -3.53 9.05 -12.83
C VAL A 24 -2.42 10.07 -13.08
N ASP A 25 -2.77 11.25 -13.62
CA ASP A 25 -1.88 12.37 -13.88
C ASP A 25 -2.13 13.56 -12.94
N ALA A 26 -3.05 13.41 -11.96
CA ALA A 26 -3.34 14.46 -11.00
C ALA A 26 -2.12 14.78 -10.12
N PRO A 27 -1.85 16.07 -9.84
CA PRO A 27 -0.82 16.44 -8.88
C PRO A 27 -1.24 16.00 -7.46
N MET A 28 -0.31 15.37 -6.75
CA MET A 28 -0.52 14.99 -5.34
C MET A 28 -0.38 16.22 -4.43
N ASN A 29 -1.49 16.65 -3.85
CA ASN A 29 -1.52 17.76 -2.87
C ASN A 29 -1.43 17.22 -1.43
N ASN A 30 -0.26 16.72 -1.05
CA ASN A 30 -0.03 16.13 0.27
C ASN A 30 -0.02 17.23 1.37
N PRO A 31 -0.92 17.17 2.38
CA PRO A 31 -1.02 18.21 3.40
C PRO A 31 0.00 18.07 4.54
N TYR A 32 0.76 16.96 4.58
CA TYR A 32 1.70 16.67 5.66
C TYR A 32 3.10 17.19 5.35
N GLU A 33 3.87 17.50 6.41
CA GLU A 33 5.22 18.03 6.27
C GLU A 33 6.18 16.99 5.65
N LEU A 34 6.98 17.43 4.69
CA LEU A 34 7.93 16.56 3.99
C LEU A 34 8.87 15.84 4.97
N LYS A 35 9.08 14.53 4.75
CA LYS A 35 9.87 13.61 5.58
C LYS A 35 9.26 13.19 6.93
N THR A 36 8.03 13.59 7.23
CA THR A 36 7.27 13.00 8.33
C THR A 36 6.73 11.61 7.96
N ILE A 37 6.37 10.80 8.98
CA ILE A 37 5.75 9.50 8.72
C ILE A 37 4.39 9.67 8.04
N GLU A 38 3.65 10.71 8.41
CA GLU A 38 2.35 11.05 7.84
C GLU A 38 2.47 11.38 6.35
N TYR A 39 3.50 12.14 5.96
CA TYR A 39 3.78 12.40 4.55
C TYR A 39 4.02 11.11 3.76
N TYR A 40 4.83 10.19 4.30
CA TYR A 40 5.11 8.93 3.61
C TYR A 40 3.89 8.00 3.56
N LEU A 41 3.06 7.96 4.61
CA LEU A 41 1.81 7.21 4.61
C LEU A 41 0.83 7.74 3.54
N TYR A 42 0.68 9.07 3.44
CA TYR A 42 -0.16 9.68 2.41
C TYR A 42 0.38 9.39 1.01
N LEU A 43 1.68 9.60 0.78
CA LEU A 43 2.32 9.30 -0.50
C LEU A 43 2.15 7.82 -0.88
N LYS A 44 2.26 6.91 0.08
CA LYS A 44 2.07 5.48 -0.13
C LYS A 44 0.67 5.21 -0.67
N ASN A 45 -0.37 5.67 0.04
CA ASN A 45 -1.73 5.42 -0.39
C ASN A 45 -2.07 6.12 -1.71
N TRP A 46 -1.53 7.30 -1.98
CA TRP A 46 -1.67 7.97 -3.28
C TRP A 46 -1.08 7.14 -4.42
N ILE A 47 0.14 6.60 -4.26
CA ILE A 47 0.77 5.72 -5.25
C ILE A 47 -0.09 4.47 -5.47
N ASP A 48 -0.65 3.88 -4.41
CA ASP A 48 -1.55 2.74 -4.55
C ASP A 48 -2.81 3.09 -5.35
N ALA A 49 -3.41 4.27 -5.13
CA ALA A 49 -4.61 4.71 -5.82
C ALA A 49 -4.33 4.92 -7.32
N VAL A 50 -3.22 5.58 -7.65
CA VAL A 50 -2.74 5.73 -9.02
C VAL A 50 -2.47 4.37 -9.67
N GLN A 51 -1.83 3.45 -8.95
CA GLN A 51 -1.58 2.09 -9.43
C GLN A 51 -2.88 1.31 -9.68
N TRP A 52 -3.89 1.49 -8.83
CA TRP A 52 -5.21 0.89 -9.00
C TRP A 52 -5.84 1.34 -10.32
N HIS A 53 -5.91 2.65 -10.59
CA HIS A 53 -6.47 3.14 -11.86
C HIS A 53 -5.59 2.81 -13.07
N PHE A 54 -4.26 2.72 -12.93
CA PHE A 54 -3.44 2.15 -14.01
C PHE A 54 -3.85 0.72 -14.37
N GLU A 55 -4.15 -0.11 -13.37
CA GLU A 55 -4.63 -1.48 -13.58
C GLU A 55 -6.02 -1.50 -14.23
N ASP A 56 -6.89 -0.54 -13.93
CA ASP A 56 -8.19 -0.43 -14.59
C ASP A 56 -8.03 -0.05 -16.07
N ILE A 57 -7.19 0.96 -16.38
CA ILE A 57 -6.95 1.43 -17.75
C ILE A 57 -6.33 0.32 -18.61
N ILE A 58 -5.29 -0.38 -18.11
CA ILE A 58 -4.60 -1.42 -18.90
C ILE A 58 -5.48 -2.66 -19.15
N ARG A 59 -6.58 -2.83 -18.39
CA ARG A 59 -7.54 -3.93 -18.55
C ARG A 59 -8.61 -3.65 -19.61
N ASP A 60 -8.65 -2.45 -20.20
CA ASP A 60 -9.53 -2.16 -21.32
C ASP A 60 -9.13 -3.02 -22.54
N PRO A 61 -10.01 -3.93 -23.03
CA PRO A 61 -9.71 -4.75 -24.20
C PRO A 61 -9.58 -3.96 -25.50
N GLN A 62 -9.97 -2.69 -25.53
CA GLN A 62 -9.87 -1.78 -26.69
C GLN A 62 -8.69 -0.80 -26.61
N ILE A 63 -7.84 -0.90 -25.58
CA ILE A 63 -6.68 -0.01 -25.43
C ILE A 63 -5.76 -0.08 -26.65
N ASP A 64 -5.27 1.08 -27.09
CA ASP A 64 -4.27 1.14 -28.14
C ASP A 64 -2.97 0.42 -27.69
N PRO A 65 -2.38 -0.49 -28.49
CA PRO A 65 -1.21 -1.25 -28.08
C PRO A 65 0.04 -0.40 -27.76
N VAL A 66 0.21 0.76 -28.40
CA VAL A 66 1.33 1.66 -28.14
C VAL A 66 1.14 2.34 -26.80
N GLU A 67 -0.08 2.84 -26.53
CA GLU A 67 -0.46 3.40 -25.24
C GLU A 67 -0.40 2.36 -24.12
N ALA A 68 -0.81 1.12 -24.38
CA ALA A 68 -0.70 0.01 -23.44
C ALA A 68 0.74 -0.26 -23.01
N LEU A 69 1.70 -0.22 -23.95
CA LEU A 69 3.12 -0.38 -23.63
C LEU A 69 3.67 0.80 -22.82
N ALA A 70 3.28 2.04 -23.16
CA ALA A 70 3.65 3.22 -22.40
C ALA A 70 3.11 3.15 -20.96
N LEU A 71 1.85 2.79 -20.79
CA LEU A 71 1.20 2.58 -19.50
C LEU A 71 1.85 1.44 -18.72
N LYS A 72 2.20 0.32 -19.36
CA LYS A 72 2.89 -0.79 -18.71
C LYS A 72 4.22 -0.38 -18.09
N ARG A 73 4.98 0.50 -18.76
CA ARG A 73 6.22 1.06 -18.19
C ARG A 73 5.96 1.95 -16.98
N ARG A 74 4.85 2.71 -16.99
CA ARG A 74 4.40 3.49 -15.81
C ARG A 74 4.02 2.59 -14.65
N ILE A 75 3.28 1.50 -14.92
CA ILE A 75 2.93 0.46 -13.94
C ILE A 75 4.18 -0.16 -13.32
N ASP A 76 5.17 -0.53 -14.13
CA ASP A 76 6.41 -1.14 -13.63
C ASP A 76 7.18 -0.18 -12.72
N LYS A 77 7.26 1.10 -13.11
CA LYS A 77 7.84 2.15 -12.27
C LYS A 77 7.06 2.34 -10.97
N SER A 78 5.73 2.46 -11.03
CA SER A 78 4.88 2.65 -9.86
C SER A 78 4.97 1.48 -8.87
N ASN A 79 5.04 0.24 -9.37
CA ASN A 79 5.30 -0.95 -8.53
C ASN A 79 6.67 -0.90 -7.82
N GLN A 80 7.69 -0.31 -8.46
CA GLN A 80 8.98 -0.09 -7.83
C GLN A 80 8.89 1.01 -6.78
N ASP A 81 8.31 2.16 -7.12
CA ASP A 81 8.14 3.30 -6.21
C ASP A 81 7.34 2.89 -4.95
N ARG A 82 6.31 2.04 -5.09
CA ARG A 82 5.56 1.47 -3.95
C ARG A 82 6.47 0.64 -3.04
N THR A 83 7.30 -0.23 -3.63
CA THR A 83 8.22 -1.09 -2.86
C THR A 83 9.25 -0.24 -2.11
N ASP A 84 9.88 0.70 -2.81
CA ASP A 84 10.93 1.56 -2.24
C ASP A 84 10.39 2.39 -1.08
N LEU A 85 9.14 2.85 -1.18
CA LEU A 85 8.48 3.59 -0.12
C LEU A 85 8.15 2.71 1.10
N VAL A 86 7.77 1.46 0.90
CA VAL A 86 7.60 0.50 2.02
C VAL A 86 8.94 0.28 2.73
N GLU A 87 10.04 0.10 2.01
CA GLU A 87 11.38 -0.02 2.60
C GLU A 87 11.82 1.26 3.33
N LEU A 88 11.42 2.43 2.83
CA LEU A 88 11.65 3.72 3.49
C LEU A 88 10.87 3.84 4.81
N ILE A 89 9.61 3.41 4.83
CA ILE A 89 8.79 3.36 6.05
C ILE A 89 9.38 2.37 7.06
N ASP A 90 9.92 1.23 6.60
CA ASP A 90 10.64 0.30 7.47
C ASP A 90 11.89 0.93 8.10
N SER A 91 12.58 1.79 7.35
CA SER A 91 13.73 2.54 7.87
C SER A 91 13.33 3.50 9.00
N TYR A 92 12.14 4.10 8.93
CA TYR A 92 11.58 4.90 10.04
C TYR A 92 11.37 4.06 11.30
N PHE A 93 10.80 2.86 11.18
CA PHE A 93 10.61 1.98 12.34
C PHE A 93 11.93 1.45 12.91
N LEU A 94 12.90 1.12 12.04
CA LEU A 94 14.23 0.74 12.47
C LEU A 94 14.91 1.84 13.29
N ASP A 95 14.85 3.09 12.84
CA ASP A 95 15.43 4.21 13.59
C ASP A 95 14.67 4.45 14.91
N LYS A 96 13.33 4.37 14.88
CA LYS A 96 12.49 4.53 16.06
C LYS A 96 12.78 3.51 17.16
N TYR A 97 13.05 2.26 16.80
CA TYR A 97 13.25 1.15 17.75
C TYR A 97 14.71 0.71 17.90
N LYS A 98 15.68 1.46 17.37
CA LYS A 98 17.11 1.06 17.35
C LYS A 98 17.73 0.81 18.73
N GLU A 99 17.22 1.49 19.76
CA GLU A 99 17.72 1.36 21.14
C GLU A 99 17.05 0.22 21.91
N VAL A 100 16.01 -0.41 21.33
CA VAL A 100 15.32 -1.53 21.98
C VAL A 100 16.21 -2.76 21.94
N LYS A 101 16.50 -3.32 23.12
CA LYS A 101 17.27 -4.55 23.25
C LYS A 101 16.34 -5.75 23.17
N PRO A 102 16.50 -6.65 22.19
CA PRO A 102 15.72 -7.88 22.14
C PRO A 102 15.92 -8.72 23.40
N LEU A 103 14.84 -9.29 23.91
CA LEU A 103 14.88 -10.30 24.98
C LEU A 103 15.57 -11.57 24.47
N SER A 104 16.04 -12.41 25.39
CA SER A 104 16.74 -13.67 25.04
C SER A 104 15.88 -14.65 24.25
N ASP A 105 14.57 -14.59 24.43
CA ASP A 105 13.55 -15.40 23.75
C ASP A 105 12.82 -14.62 22.65
N ALA A 106 13.35 -13.46 22.24
CA ALA A 106 12.74 -12.64 21.20
C ALA A 106 12.63 -13.39 19.87
N THR A 107 11.49 -13.23 19.20
CA THR A 107 11.19 -13.90 17.92
C THR A 107 11.11 -12.92 16.75
N ILE A 108 11.17 -13.44 15.53
CA ILE A 108 10.92 -12.67 14.32
C ILE A 108 9.45 -12.79 13.92
N ASN A 109 8.88 -11.73 13.36
CA ASN A 109 7.56 -11.78 12.75
C ASN A 109 7.63 -12.21 11.28
N THR A 110 6.52 -12.70 10.72
CA THR A 110 6.44 -13.11 9.30
C THR A 110 6.73 -11.95 8.34
N GLU A 111 6.37 -10.74 8.72
CA GLU A 111 6.61 -9.52 7.95
C GLU A 111 6.93 -8.33 8.87
N SER A 112 7.52 -7.28 8.30
CA SER A 112 7.83 -6.04 9.00
C SER A 112 6.57 -5.16 9.19
N PRO A 113 6.64 -4.16 10.09
CA PRO A 113 5.55 -3.19 10.25
C PRO A 113 5.15 -2.51 8.93
N ALA A 114 6.12 -2.10 8.10
CA ALA A 114 5.81 -1.40 6.86
C ALA A 114 5.05 -2.27 5.85
N TRP A 115 5.38 -3.57 5.74
CA TRP A 115 4.63 -4.49 4.88
C TRP A 115 3.21 -4.76 5.39
N ALA A 116 3.01 -4.81 6.71
CA ALA A 116 1.65 -4.91 7.27
C ALA A 116 0.83 -3.63 6.98
N ILE A 117 1.45 -2.46 7.07
CA ILE A 117 0.86 -1.15 6.74
C ILE A 117 0.56 -1.04 5.24
N ASP A 118 1.39 -1.63 4.37
CA ASP A 118 1.17 -1.68 2.92
C ASP A 118 -0.17 -2.33 2.59
N ARG A 119 -0.47 -3.47 3.21
CA ARG A 119 -1.76 -4.16 3.07
C ARG A 119 -2.91 -3.34 3.63
N LEU A 120 -2.69 -2.60 4.73
CA LEU A 120 -3.72 -1.74 5.31
C LEU A 120 -4.09 -0.60 4.35
N SER A 121 -3.12 -0.04 3.62
CA SER A 121 -3.36 0.97 2.59
C SER A 121 -4.18 0.41 1.42
N ILE A 122 -3.84 -0.77 0.90
CA ILE A 122 -4.64 -1.44 -0.14
C ILE A 122 -6.06 -1.75 0.33
N LEU A 123 -6.20 -2.12 1.61
CA LEU A 123 -7.51 -2.40 2.18
C LEU A 123 -8.39 -1.15 2.27
N ALA A 124 -7.80 0.03 2.53
CA ALA A 124 -8.53 1.30 2.50
C ALA A 124 -9.13 1.58 1.10
N LEU A 125 -8.37 1.37 0.02
CA LEU A 125 -8.86 1.49 -1.36
C LEU A 125 -9.99 0.50 -1.65
N LYS A 126 -9.81 -0.78 -1.26
CA LYS A 126 -10.85 -1.80 -1.43
C LYS A 126 -12.15 -1.42 -0.71
N ILE A 127 -12.05 -0.91 0.51
CA ILE A 127 -13.21 -0.46 1.29
C ILE A 127 -13.90 0.70 0.57
N TYR A 128 -13.14 1.71 0.13
CA TYR A 128 -13.68 2.86 -0.58
C TYR A 128 -14.46 2.43 -1.84
N HIS A 129 -13.84 1.67 -2.74
CA HIS A 129 -14.51 1.22 -3.96
C HIS A 129 -15.70 0.31 -3.69
N MET A 130 -15.60 -0.59 -2.70
CA MET A 130 -16.73 -1.44 -2.32
C MET A 130 -17.89 -0.64 -1.73
N GLN A 131 -17.61 0.46 -1.01
CA GLN A 131 -18.66 1.37 -0.54
C GLN A 131 -19.37 2.05 -1.70
N GLN A 132 -18.63 2.51 -2.74
CA GLN A 132 -19.26 3.07 -3.94
C GLN A 132 -20.19 2.05 -4.63
N GLU A 133 -19.78 0.79 -4.70
CA GLU A 133 -20.60 -0.30 -5.27
C GLU A 133 -21.86 -0.63 -4.46
N VAL A 134 -21.86 -0.35 -3.15
CA VAL A 134 -23.03 -0.49 -2.27
C VAL A 134 -23.98 0.71 -2.38
N GLU A 135 -23.42 1.90 -2.57
CA GLU A 135 -24.15 3.17 -2.58
C GLU A 135 -24.80 3.50 -3.92
N ARG A 136 -24.31 2.91 -5.03
CA ARG A 136 -24.87 3.15 -6.37
C ARG A 136 -26.30 2.62 -6.50
N THR A 137 -27.12 3.38 -7.23
CA THR A 137 -28.57 3.15 -7.36
C THR A 137 -28.98 2.51 -8.69
N ASP A 138 -28.02 2.27 -9.58
CA ASP A 138 -28.19 1.71 -10.92
C ASP A 138 -28.05 0.16 -10.95
N THR A 139 -28.14 -0.50 -9.79
CA THR A 139 -28.02 -1.95 -9.66
C THR A 139 -29.20 -2.60 -8.95
N THR A 140 -29.25 -3.94 -8.97
CA THR A 140 -30.31 -4.69 -8.30
C THR A 140 -30.09 -4.76 -6.79
N GLU A 141 -31.16 -4.94 -6.03
CA GLU A 141 -31.09 -5.17 -4.58
C GLU A 141 -30.22 -6.39 -4.21
N GLU A 142 -30.26 -7.44 -5.04
CA GLU A 142 -29.41 -8.62 -4.88
C GLU A 142 -27.92 -8.26 -5.00
N HIS A 143 -27.57 -7.48 -6.03
CA HIS A 143 -26.20 -6.99 -6.22
C HIS A 143 -25.74 -6.15 -5.03
N ARG A 144 -26.57 -5.20 -4.59
CA ARG A 144 -26.29 -4.35 -3.42
C ARG A 144 -26.02 -5.18 -2.17
N LEU A 145 -26.85 -6.20 -1.91
CA LEU A 145 -26.67 -7.08 -0.74
C LEU A 145 -25.37 -7.88 -0.81
N GLN A 146 -25.02 -8.41 -1.98
CA GLN A 146 -23.74 -9.10 -2.20
C GLN A 146 -22.54 -8.17 -1.95
N CYS A 147 -22.59 -6.94 -2.45
CA CYS A 147 -21.56 -5.93 -2.20
C CYS A 147 -21.49 -5.54 -0.72
N GLN A 148 -22.63 -5.43 -0.03
CA GLN A 148 -22.65 -5.16 1.41
C GLN A 148 -22.00 -6.29 2.22
N THR A 149 -22.22 -7.57 1.86
CA THR A 149 -21.53 -8.70 2.50
C THR A 149 -20.01 -8.61 2.30
N LYS A 150 -19.55 -8.28 1.08
CA LYS A 150 -18.12 -8.10 0.79
C LYS A 150 -17.54 -6.92 1.58
N LEU A 151 -18.26 -5.81 1.66
CA LEU A 151 -17.87 -4.64 2.45
C LEU A 151 -17.67 -5.00 3.92
N ASN A 152 -18.60 -5.75 4.51
CA ASN A 152 -18.50 -6.19 5.91
C ASN A 152 -17.23 -7.01 6.16
N ILE A 153 -16.88 -7.91 5.24
CA ILE A 153 -15.63 -8.69 5.32
C ILE A 153 -14.41 -7.77 5.26
N LEU A 154 -14.38 -6.78 4.37
CA LEU A 154 -13.26 -5.84 4.26
C LEU A 154 -13.10 -4.99 5.52
N LEU A 155 -14.21 -4.57 6.14
CA LEU A 155 -14.21 -3.82 7.40
C LEU A 155 -13.68 -4.67 8.56
N GLU A 156 -14.03 -5.95 8.61
CA GLU A 156 -13.50 -6.91 9.59
C GLU A 156 -12.00 -7.13 9.39
N GLN A 157 -11.55 -7.35 8.15
CA GLN A 157 -10.13 -7.44 7.82
C GLN A 157 -9.34 -6.21 8.28
N ARG A 158 -9.92 -5.01 8.18
CA ARG A 158 -9.26 -3.76 8.60
C ARG A 158 -9.08 -3.72 10.11
N LYS A 159 -10.10 -4.17 10.85
CA LYS A 159 -10.05 -4.26 12.31
C LYS A 159 -8.98 -5.24 12.76
N ASP A 160 -8.97 -6.45 12.19
CA ASP A 160 -8.02 -7.51 12.56
C ASP A 160 -6.59 -7.12 12.21
N LEU A 161 -6.37 -6.58 11.01
CA LEU A 161 -5.06 -6.12 10.59
C LEU A 161 -4.55 -4.96 11.45
N SER A 162 -5.41 -3.99 11.78
CA SER A 162 -5.05 -2.88 12.67
C SER A 162 -4.64 -3.40 14.06
N ALA A 163 -5.40 -4.35 14.63
CA ALA A 163 -5.06 -4.95 15.91
C ALA A 163 -3.72 -5.72 15.86
N ALA A 164 -3.48 -6.46 14.78
CA ALA A 164 -2.23 -7.18 14.58
C ALA A 164 -1.02 -6.24 14.43
N ILE A 165 -1.17 -5.11 13.75
CA ILE A 165 -0.13 -4.07 13.63
C ILE A 165 0.20 -3.48 15.00
N GLU A 166 -0.81 -3.08 15.78
CA GLU A 166 -0.58 -2.56 17.14
C GLU A 166 0.14 -3.57 18.04
N GLN A 167 -0.29 -4.84 18.00
CA GLN A 167 0.37 -5.89 18.77
C GLN A 167 1.83 -6.08 18.35
N LEU A 168 2.11 -6.06 17.04
CA LEU A 168 3.47 -6.17 16.51
C LEU A 168 4.34 -5.01 16.99
N LEU A 169 3.85 -3.78 16.91
CA LEU A 169 4.59 -2.59 17.35
C LEU A 169 4.86 -2.64 18.86
N ALA A 170 3.87 -3.04 19.67
CA ALA A 170 4.03 -3.20 21.11
C ALA A 170 5.01 -4.33 21.49
N ASP A 171 5.02 -5.44 20.73
CA ASP A 171 5.98 -6.52 20.91
C ASP A 171 7.40 -6.10 20.54
N ILE A 172 7.56 -5.29 19.49
CA ILE A 172 8.85 -4.71 19.11
C ILE A 172 9.34 -3.77 20.20
N GLU A 173 8.49 -2.85 20.67
CA GLU A 173 8.84 -1.88 21.72
C GLU A 173 9.24 -2.56 23.03
N ALA A 174 8.59 -3.68 23.37
CA ALA A 174 8.92 -4.47 24.55
C ALA A 174 10.11 -5.44 24.36
N GLY A 175 10.73 -5.47 23.18
CA GLY A 175 11.84 -6.38 22.86
C GLY A 175 11.45 -7.85 22.71
N ARG A 176 10.15 -8.18 22.68
CA ARG A 176 9.64 -9.55 22.44
C ARG A 176 9.77 -9.96 20.97
N LYS A 177 9.73 -8.98 20.08
CA LYS A 177 10.04 -9.16 18.66
C LYS A 177 11.18 -8.26 18.25
N TYR A 178 12.05 -8.74 17.37
CA TYR A 178 13.10 -7.92 16.79
C TYR A 178 12.76 -7.59 15.33
N MET A 179 13.15 -6.38 14.92
CA MET A 179 13.02 -5.98 13.53
C MET A 179 14.16 -6.55 12.69
N LYS A 180 13.80 -7.18 11.56
CA LYS A 180 14.73 -7.56 10.51
C LYS A 180 14.08 -7.26 9.17
N VAL A 181 14.74 -6.44 8.37
CA VAL A 181 14.24 -6.02 7.06
C VAL A 181 15.08 -6.66 5.97
N TYR A 182 14.45 -7.02 4.87
CA TYR A 182 15.10 -7.50 3.66
C TYR A 182 14.77 -6.54 2.53
N LYS A 183 15.79 -6.05 1.83
CA LYS A 183 15.57 -5.30 0.59
C LYS A 183 15.12 -6.25 -0.52
N GLN A 184 14.26 -5.77 -1.41
CA GLN A 184 13.87 -6.56 -2.57
C GLN A 184 15.06 -6.84 -3.49
N MET A 185 15.16 -8.10 -3.93
CA MET A 185 16.19 -8.58 -4.84
C MET A 185 15.57 -8.78 -6.25
N LYS A 186 15.22 -7.68 -6.93
CA LYS A 186 14.68 -7.74 -8.30
C LYS A 186 15.79 -7.80 -9.34
N MET A 187 16.02 -8.99 -9.90
CA MET A 187 17.08 -9.22 -10.90
C MET A 187 16.85 -8.47 -12.22
N TYR A 188 15.61 -8.37 -12.68
CA TYR A 188 15.31 -7.82 -14.01
C TYR A 188 15.42 -6.29 -14.12
N ASN A 189 15.47 -5.58 -12.98
CA ASN A 189 15.70 -4.13 -12.92
C ASN A 189 17.18 -3.78 -13.08
N ASP A 190 18.09 -4.74 -12.85
CA ASP A 190 19.51 -4.57 -13.09
C ASP A 190 19.86 -5.03 -14.51
N PRO A 191 20.33 -4.12 -15.39
CA PRO A 191 20.73 -4.48 -16.75
C PRO A 191 21.82 -5.56 -16.82
N ALA A 192 22.66 -5.69 -15.79
CA ALA A 192 23.69 -6.73 -15.70
C ALA A 192 23.12 -8.12 -15.37
N LEU A 193 21.91 -8.18 -14.82
CA LEU A 193 21.24 -9.41 -14.41
C LEU A 193 20.03 -9.75 -15.29
N ASN A 194 19.62 -8.86 -16.19
CA ASN A 194 18.52 -9.08 -17.12
C ASN A 194 18.99 -9.81 -18.41
N PRO A 195 18.59 -11.07 -18.64
CA PRO A 195 19.04 -11.86 -19.80
C PRO A 195 18.73 -11.22 -21.15
N VAL A 196 17.61 -10.49 -21.26
CA VAL A 196 17.22 -9.82 -22.50
C VAL A 196 18.18 -8.68 -22.85
N LEU A 197 18.84 -8.08 -21.86
CA LEU A 197 19.76 -6.96 -22.04
C LEU A 197 21.21 -7.43 -22.18
N TYR A 198 21.67 -8.37 -21.36
CA TYR A 198 23.06 -8.84 -21.44
C TYR A 198 23.28 -9.88 -22.55
N ALA A 199 22.27 -10.65 -22.98
CA ALA A 199 22.42 -11.60 -24.10
C ALA A 199 22.42 -10.92 -25.47
N LYS A 200 22.17 -9.60 -25.51
CA LYS A 200 22.33 -8.76 -26.71
C LYS A 200 23.73 -8.15 -26.86
N LYS A 201 24.65 -8.46 -25.93
CA LYS A 201 26.06 -8.09 -26.04
C LYS A 201 26.85 -9.13 -26.81
#